data_AF-A0A2W4ZEB5-F1
#
_entry.id   AF-A0A2W4ZEB5-F1
#
_cell.length_a   1.000
_cell.length_b   1.000
_cell.length_c   1.000
_cell.angle_alpha   90.00
_cell.angle_beta   90.00
_cell.angle_gamma   90.00
#
_symmetry.space_group_name_H-M   'P 1'
#
loop_
_entity.id
_entity.type
_entity.pdbx_description
1 polymer ?
#
loop_
_entity_poly.entity_id
_entity_poly.type
_entity_poly.pdbx_seq_one_letter_code
_entity_poly.pdbx_strand_id
1 'polypeptide(L)'
;MTNITIKSLEPQLAQRLQQRAIDNGRTIEAEVASILASALIPEKAEESALDLATAIKQRFEPLGDFDIPEIPRELIRTPPLF
;
A
#
# COMPACT_ATOMS: atom_id res chain seq x y z
N MET A 1 14.13 13.48 13.49
CA MET A 1 13.06 13.47 14.51
C MET A 1 12.36 14.80 14.46
N THR A 2 11.19 14.85 13.85
CA THR A 2 10.38 16.07 13.77
C THR A 2 9.23 15.91 14.74
N ASN A 3 9.11 16.81 15.72
CA ASN A 3 8.02 16.80 16.68
C ASN A 3 6.95 17.79 16.23
N ILE A 4 5.68 17.38 16.29
CA ILE A 4 4.53 18.21 15.97
C ILE A 4 3.66 18.30 17.21
N THR A 5 3.46 19.50 17.74
CA THR A 5 2.55 19.74 18.87
C THR A 5 1.23 20.28 18.36
N ILE A 6 0.15 19.52 18.58
CA ILE A 6 -1.23 19.97 18.31
C ILE A 6 -1.75 20.65 19.58
N LYS A 7 -1.91 21.98 19.55
CA LYS A 7 -2.25 22.77 20.74
C LYS A 7 -3.72 22.68 21.16
N SER A 8 -4.63 22.54 20.21
CA SER A 8 -6.07 22.58 20.47
C SER A 8 -6.77 21.43 19.73
N LEU A 9 -6.69 20.24 20.33
CA LEU A 9 -7.46 19.08 19.87
C LEU A 9 -8.77 19.01 20.65
N GLU A 10 -9.89 19.04 19.95
CA GLU A 10 -11.21 18.89 20.57
C GLU A 10 -11.26 17.61 21.44
N PRO A 11 -11.78 17.64 22.67
CA PRO A 11 -11.75 16.49 23.58
C PRO A 11 -12.40 15.23 22.99
N GLN A 12 -13.48 15.43 22.23
CA GLN A 12 -14.17 14.35 21.53
C GLN A 12 -13.30 13.72 20.43
N LEU A 13 -12.47 14.52 19.75
CA LEU A 13 -11.56 14.06 18.72
C LEU A 13 -10.36 13.31 19.34
N ALA A 14 -9.85 13.77 20.48
CA ALA A 14 -8.82 13.07 21.24
C ALA A 14 -9.28 11.67 21.67
N GLN A 15 -10.51 11.54 22.18
CA GLN A 15 -11.09 10.25 22.56
C GLN A 15 -11.23 9.31 21.36
N ARG A 16 -11.73 9.83 20.22
CA ARG A 16 -11.84 9.03 18.99
C ARG A 16 -10.49 8.56 18.47
N LEU A 17 -9.48 9.43 18.52
CA LEU A 17 -8.12 9.09 18.11
C LEU A 17 -7.53 7.98 19.00
N GLN A 18 -7.74 8.06 20.31
CA GLN A 18 -7.29 7.03 21.24
C GLN A 18 -7.97 5.69 21.00
N GLN A 19 -9.29 5.70 20.79
CA GLN A 19 -10.03 4.47 20.48
C GLN A 19 -9.51 3.82 19.19
N ARG A 20 -9.34 4.61 18.11
CA ARG A 20 -8.82 4.13 16.83
C ARG A 20 -7.41 3.56 16.95
N ALA A 21 -6.56 4.15 17.78
CA ALA A 21 -5.21 3.64 18.04
C ALA A 21 -5.24 2.26 18.71
N ILE A 22 -6.13 2.06 19.70
CA ILE A 22 -6.33 0.76 20.36
C ILE A 22 -6.82 -0.28 19.35
N ASP A 23 -7.82 0.06 18.54
CA ASP A 23 -8.41 -0.84 17.56
C ASP A 23 -7.36 -1.31 16.52
N ASN A 24 -6.45 -0.42 16.13
CA ASN A 24 -5.35 -0.73 15.21
C ASN A 24 -4.10 -1.34 15.89
N GLY A 25 -4.11 -1.53 17.21
CA GLY A 25 -2.98 -2.05 17.98
C GLY A 25 -1.75 -1.14 17.96
N ARG A 26 -1.95 0.17 17.84
CA ARG A 26 -0.92 1.19 17.68
C ARG A 26 -0.90 2.17 18.86
N THR A 27 0.25 2.80 19.08
CA THR A 27 0.33 3.98 19.95
C THR A 27 -0.41 5.16 19.31
N ILE A 28 -0.89 6.11 20.13
CA ILE A 28 -1.56 7.33 19.65
C ILE A 28 -0.67 8.09 18.66
N GLU A 29 0.64 8.18 18.93
CA GLU A 29 1.60 8.85 18.04
C GLU A 29 1.68 8.20 16.66
N ALA A 30 1.81 6.86 16.62
CA ALA A 30 1.81 6.09 15.39
C ALA A 30 0.48 6.20 14.61
N GLU A 31 -0.65 6.30 15.31
CA GLU A 31 -1.95 6.50 14.68
C GLU A 31 -2.07 7.90 14.05
N VAL A 32 -1.63 8.95 14.75
CA VAL A 32 -1.57 10.32 14.19
C VAL A 32 -0.69 10.36 12.95
N ALA A 33 0.48 9.74 13.00
CA ALA A 33 1.38 9.66 11.86
C ALA A 33 0.73 8.93 10.68
N SER A 34 0.02 7.82 10.93
CA SER A 34 -0.71 7.08 9.89
C SER A 34 -1.82 7.90 9.26
N ILE A 35 -2.57 8.67 10.04
CA ILE A 35 -3.66 9.54 9.54
C ILE A 35 -3.09 10.69 8.70
N LEU A 36 -1.99 11.30 9.16
CA LEU A 36 -1.31 12.35 8.39
C LEU A 36 -0.73 11.79 7.09
N ALA A 37 -0.15 10.59 7.12
CA ALA A 37 0.33 9.92 5.93
C ALA A 37 -0.80 9.65 4.92
N SER A 38 -1.92 9.07 5.35
CA SER A 38 -3.07 8.82 4.45
C SER A 38 -3.70 10.10 3.91
N ALA A 39 -3.71 11.19 4.69
CA ALA A 39 -4.31 12.46 4.27
C ALA A 39 -3.41 13.27 3.32
N LEU A 40 -2.08 13.20 3.50
CA LEU A 40 -1.12 14.01 2.74
C LEU A 40 -0.50 13.27 1.56
N ILE A 41 -0.54 11.93 1.55
CA ILE A 41 -0.12 11.12 0.42
C ILE A 41 -1.36 10.93 -0.46
N PRO A 42 -1.48 11.64 -1.60
CA PRO A 42 -2.63 11.48 -2.48
C PRO A 42 -2.78 10.02 -2.91
N GLU A 43 -4.05 9.59 -3.02
CA GLU A 43 -4.65 8.26 -3.27
C GLU A 43 -4.02 7.35 -4.35
N LYS A 44 -2.84 7.66 -4.91
CA LYS A 44 -2.09 6.74 -5.75
C LYS A 44 -1.33 5.67 -4.95
N ALA A 45 -1.29 5.77 -3.63
CA ALA A 45 -0.68 4.77 -2.75
C ALA A 45 -1.70 3.76 -2.16
N GLU A 46 -2.99 4.04 -2.30
CA GLU A 46 -4.10 3.20 -1.80
C GLU A 46 -4.96 2.62 -2.94
N GLU A 47 -4.48 2.66 -4.20
CA GLU A 47 -4.75 1.55 -5.10
C GLU A 47 -4.13 0.33 -4.42
N SER A 48 -4.97 -0.31 -3.60
CA SER A 48 -4.86 -1.67 -3.10
C SER A 48 -3.72 -2.38 -3.81
N ALA A 49 -2.65 -2.68 -3.08
CA ALA A 49 -1.75 -3.74 -3.48
C ALA A 49 -2.62 -4.98 -3.59
N LEU A 50 -3.26 -5.16 -4.74
CA LEU A 50 -3.96 -6.37 -5.11
C LEU A 50 -2.92 -7.43 -4.84
N ASP A 51 -3.28 -8.38 -3.97
CA ASP A 51 -2.46 -9.55 -3.78
C ASP A 51 -2.03 -10.04 -5.16
N LEU A 52 -0.74 -10.33 -5.32
CA LEU A 52 -0.14 -10.52 -6.65
C LEU A 52 -0.91 -11.57 -7.45
N ALA A 53 -1.42 -12.61 -6.79
CA ALA A 53 -2.25 -13.63 -7.41
C ALA A 53 -3.58 -13.06 -7.93
N THR A 54 -4.23 -12.18 -7.17
CA THR A 54 -5.46 -11.49 -7.56
C THR A 54 -5.23 -10.56 -8.76
N ALA A 55 -4.14 -9.78 -8.74
CA ALA A 55 -3.76 -8.89 -9.84
C ALA A 55 -3.51 -9.65 -11.15
N ILE A 56 -2.80 -10.79 -11.06
CA ILE A 56 -2.57 -11.68 -12.20
C ILE A 56 -3.91 -12.24 -12.70
N LYS A 57 -4.72 -12.83 -11.81
CA LYS A 57 -6.00 -13.43 -12.18
C LYS A 57 -6.91 -12.47 -12.94
N GLN A 58 -7.15 -11.26 -12.42
CA GLN A 58 -8.01 -10.26 -13.07
C GLN A 58 -7.52 -9.88 -14.47
N ARG A 59 -6.20 -9.83 -14.67
CA ARG A 59 -5.61 -9.48 -15.96
C ARG A 59 -5.83 -10.54 -17.03
N PHE A 60 -5.85 -11.81 -16.62
CA PHE A 60 -5.98 -12.95 -17.54
C PHE A 60 -7.40 -13.52 -17.62
N GLU A 61 -8.31 -13.14 -16.70
CA GLU A 61 -9.71 -13.58 -16.67
C GLU A 61 -10.45 -13.45 -18.02
N PRO A 62 -10.31 -12.35 -18.80
CA PRO A 62 -10.98 -12.24 -20.11
C PRO A 62 -10.45 -13.19 -21.18
N LEU A 63 -9.26 -13.77 -20.99
CA LEU A 63 -8.61 -14.67 -21.96
C LEU A 63 -9.05 -16.13 -21.77
N GLY A 64 -9.73 -16.44 -20.66
CA GLY A 64 -10.13 -17.81 -20.31
C GLY A 64 -8.95 -18.68 -19.90
N ASP A 65 -9.17 -20.00 -19.89
CA ASP A 65 -8.14 -20.97 -19.55
C ASP A 65 -7.20 -21.18 -20.74
N PHE A 66 -5.89 -21.01 -20.52
CA PHE A 66 -4.87 -21.30 -21.52
C PHE A 66 -3.59 -21.80 -20.85
N ASP A 67 -2.88 -22.68 -21.54
CA ASP A 67 -1.56 -23.15 -21.14
C ASP A 67 -0.49 -22.35 -21.88
N ILE A 68 0.58 -21.97 -21.16
CA ILE A 68 1.76 -21.36 -21.76
C ILE A 68 2.67 -22.50 -22.22
N PRO A 69 2.99 -22.61 -23.52
CA PRO A 69 3.90 -23.65 -23.99
C PRO A 69 5.30 -23.44 -23.43
N GLU A 70 6.02 -24.54 -23.20
CA GLU A 70 7.43 -24.46 -22.82
C GLU A 70 8.23 -23.86 -23.99
N ILE A 71 8.93 -22.76 -23.72
CA ILE A 71 9.82 -22.11 -24.69
C ILE A 71 11.27 -22.53 -24.34
N PRO A 72 12.03 -23.10 -25.30
CA PRO A 72 13.41 -23.49 -25.05
C PRO A 72 14.26 -22.28 -24.67
N ARG A 73 15.23 -22.50 -23.78
CA ARG A 73 16.16 -21.45 -23.36
C ARG A 73 17.05 -21.04 -24.53
N GLU A 74 16.99 -19.77 -24.89
CA GLU A 74 17.93 -19.16 -25.84
C GLU A 74 19.23 -18.75 -25.16
N LEU A 75 20.27 -18.55 -25.97
CA LEU A 75 21.52 -17.95 -25.50
C LEU A 75 21.27 -16.54 -24.95
N ILE A 76 22.07 -16.15 -23.95
CA ILE A 76 22.00 -14.81 -23.37
C ILE A 76 22.21 -13.78 -24.49
N ARG A 77 21.31 -12.78 -24.57
CA ARG A 77 21.42 -11.69 -25.54
C ARG A 77 22.69 -10.89 -25.32
N THR A 78 23.34 -10.48 -26.41
CA THR A 78 24.50 -9.58 -26.36
C THR A 78 24.10 -8.27 -25.66
N PRO A 79 24.85 -7.82 -24.63
CA PRO A 79 24.55 -6.57 -23.97
C PRO A 79 24.70 -5.38 -24.93
N PRO A 80 23.88 -4.32 -24.79
CA PRO A 80 24.04 -3.11 -25.58
C PRO A 80 25.39 -2.45 -25.28
N LEU A 81 26.07 -1.99 -26.34
CA LEU A 81 27.24 -1.13 -26.24
C LEU A 81 26.71 0.32 -26.20
N PHE A 82 26.58 0.90 -25.01
CA PHE A 82 26.29 2.33 -24.86
C PHE A 82 27.56 3.16 -25.01
#